data_AF-A0A5C5ZQD0-F1
#
_entry.id   AF-A0A5C5ZQD0-F1
#
_cell.length_a   1.000
_cell.length_b   1.000
_cell.length_c   1.000
_cell.angle_alpha   90.00
_cell.angle_beta   90.00
_cell.angle_gamma   90.00
#
_symmetry.space_group_name_H-M   'P 1'
#
loop_
_entity.id
_entity.type
_entity.pdbx_description
1 polymer ?
#
loop_
_entity_poly.entity_id
_entity_poly.type
_entity_poly.pdbx_seq_one_letter_code
_entity_poly.pdbx_strand_id
1 'polypeptide(L)'
;MPATLVTPPNETTPVEAPAARAGRLRVLFVTTPQRPGDWLAEAFASEGAGNVGVEQAVGVTSAVGRLRDRPFDAVLATHQPGELDASELSRAIRAIGCLAPVVVLGDASPAEAEADLCAAGADAYCWVAQTTPRTLLWAMSRAIESRRLRRENQQLRQAERRRLALEHSEADRLLAEQRQLIDSLEMLGQPSVVECEANDPIATNGDLDPRLVERYRELLRAYAIMGSSGMADEMADLAERFAGLGLSPRRAVALHLGVLEEMVAGLGSRSARHVMGRADLLALDLTVHLAEAYRGRYLDRTHPPRQLPLPGFDAGDLPPDPPPTPADAHGYAPL
;
A
#
# COMPACT_ATOMS: atom_id res chain seq x y z
N MET A 1 -5.15 -29.50 -33.51
CA MET A 1 -4.56 -28.21 -33.09
C MET A 1 -3.99 -28.41 -31.69
N PRO A 2 -2.68 -28.68 -31.55
CA PRO A 2 -2.10 -29.10 -30.28
C PRO A 2 -1.84 -27.91 -29.36
N ALA A 3 -2.10 -28.14 -28.06
CA ALA A 3 -1.90 -27.19 -26.98
C ALA A 3 -0.39 -26.96 -26.72
N THR A 4 0.02 -25.69 -26.75
CA THR A 4 1.36 -25.26 -26.41
C THR A 4 1.53 -25.26 -24.90
N LEU A 5 2.22 -26.28 -24.37
CA LEU A 5 2.65 -26.36 -22.97
C LEU A 5 3.76 -25.33 -22.73
N VAL A 6 3.47 -24.30 -21.95
CA VAL A 6 4.45 -23.34 -21.44
C VAL A 6 5.31 -24.05 -20.39
N THR A 7 6.59 -24.21 -20.70
CA THR A 7 7.60 -24.75 -19.79
C THR A 7 8.00 -23.67 -18.77
N PRO A 8 8.07 -23.96 -17.46
CA PRO A 8 8.58 -22.99 -16.49
C PRO A 8 10.10 -22.83 -16.63
N PRO A 9 10.65 -21.62 -16.40
CA PRO A 9 12.09 -21.40 -16.45
C PRO A 9 12.75 -22.10 -15.26
N ASN A 10 13.71 -22.96 -15.59
CA ASN A 10 14.59 -23.64 -14.66
C ASN A 10 15.75 -22.69 -14.32
N GLU A 11 15.61 -21.90 -13.26
CA GLU A 11 16.69 -21.07 -12.70
C GLU A 11 17.12 -21.66 -11.35
N THR A 12 17.91 -22.74 -11.41
CA THR A 12 18.85 -23.07 -10.34
C THR A 12 20.19 -22.46 -10.70
N THR A 13 20.29 -21.14 -10.61
CA THR A 13 21.59 -20.50 -10.44
C THR A 13 22.07 -20.80 -9.03
N PRO A 14 23.27 -21.39 -8.83
CA PRO A 14 23.84 -21.49 -7.50
C PRO A 14 23.99 -20.08 -6.95
N VAL A 15 23.47 -19.87 -5.74
CA VAL A 15 23.64 -18.64 -4.97
C VAL A 15 25.14 -18.41 -4.82
N GLU A 16 25.71 -17.58 -5.68
CA GLU A 16 27.07 -17.08 -5.54
C GLU A 16 27.18 -16.41 -4.17
N ALA A 17 28.05 -16.97 -3.34
CA ALA A 17 28.38 -16.40 -2.05
C ALA A 17 28.82 -14.94 -2.27
N PRO A 18 28.28 -13.98 -1.49
CA PRO A 18 28.53 -12.57 -1.74
C PRO A 18 30.03 -12.29 -1.62
N ALA A 19 30.58 -11.69 -2.68
CA ALA A 19 31.98 -11.34 -2.84
C ALA A 19 32.57 -10.78 -1.54
N ALA A 20 33.45 -11.58 -0.92
CA ALA A 20 34.22 -11.19 0.24
C ALA A 20 35.04 -9.94 -0.11
N ARG A 21 34.78 -8.83 0.59
CA ARG A 21 35.64 -7.65 0.56
C ARG A 21 37.09 -8.10 0.79
N ALA A 22 37.98 -7.83 -0.17
CA ALA A 22 39.42 -7.99 -0.03
C ALA A 22 40.02 -6.91 0.89
N GLY A 23 39.48 -6.77 2.11
CA GLY A 23 39.93 -5.87 3.15
C GLY A 23 40.17 -6.63 4.45
N ARG A 24 41.22 -6.25 5.19
CA ARG A 24 41.54 -6.85 6.48
C ARG A 24 40.46 -6.50 7.51
N LEU A 25 39.70 -7.48 8.01
CA LEU A 25 38.69 -7.32 9.07
C LEU A 25 39.37 -6.85 10.35
N ARG A 26 38.92 -5.74 10.93
CA ARG A 26 39.45 -5.19 12.19
C ARG A 26 38.52 -5.53 13.34
N VAL A 27 39.02 -6.30 14.29
CA VAL A 27 38.26 -6.83 15.41
C VAL A 27 38.83 -6.29 16.70
N LEU A 28 37.98 -5.71 17.54
CA LEU A 28 38.35 -5.32 18.90
C LEU A 28 38.04 -6.47 19.86
N PHE A 29 39.04 -7.02 20.52
CA PHE A 29 38.87 -7.99 21.59
C PHE A 29 38.95 -7.32 22.95
N VAL A 30 37.84 -7.33 23.69
CA VAL A 30 37.73 -6.78 25.03
C VAL A 30 37.85 -7.91 26.04
N THR A 31 38.85 -7.81 26.92
CA THR A 31 39.13 -8.86 27.89
C THR A 31 39.51 -8.32 29.26
N THR A 32 39.72 -9.24 30.21
CA THR A 32 40.24 -8.99 31.55
C THR A 32 41.77 -9.11 31.56
N PRO A 33 42.47 -8.46 32.51
CA PRO A 33 43.92 -8.63 32.70
C PRO A 33 44.36 -10.09 32.84
N GLN A 34 43.48 -10.94 33.36
CA GLN A 34 43.74 -12.34 33.71
C GLN A 34 43.62 -13.29 32.52
N ARG A 35 42.92 -12.91 31.44
CA ARG A 35 42.79 -13.69 30.21
C ARG A 35 43.29 -12.89 29.00
N PRO A 36 44.61 -12.80 28.76
CA PRO A 36 45.14 -12.14 27.57
C PRO A 36 44.65 -12.84 26.29
N GLY A 37 44.38 -12.04 25.26
CA GLY A 37 43.77 -12.48 24.01
C GLY A 37 44.73 -12.83 22.88
N ASP A 38 46.04 -12.88 23.16
CA ASP A 38 47.08 -12.99 22.13
C ASP A 38 46.90 -14.24 21.25
N TRP A 39 46.37 -15.32 21.84
CA TRP A 39 46.06 -16.57 21.15
C TRP A 39 44.99 -16.43 20.05
N LEU A 40 44.09 -15.44 20.12
CA LEU A 40 43.00 -15.31 19.14
C LEU A 40 43.52 -14.93 17.74
N ALA A 41 44.55 -14.08 17.68
CA ALA A 41 45.13 -13.67 16.41
C ALA A 41 45.80 -14.87 15.71
N GLU A 42 46.53 -15.69 16.48
CA GLU A 42 47.16 -16.92 15.99
C GLU A 42 46.11 -17.97 15.57
N ALA A 43 45.07 -18.15 16.38
CA ALA A 43 43.98 -19.09 16.11
C ALA A 43 43.19 -18.74 14.85
N PHE A 44 42.97 -17.45 14.57
CA PHE A 44 42.36 -17.02 13.30
C PHE A 44 43.31 -17.19 12.12
N ALA A 45 44.61 -16.93 12.30
CA ALA A 45 45.59 -17.17 11.25
C ALA A 45 45.68 -18.67 10.86
N SER A 46 45.62 -19.58 11.83
CA SER A 46 45.65 -21.03 11.58
C SER A 46 44.43 -21.57 10.83
N GLU A 47 43.26 -20.93 10.94
CA GLU A 47 42.05 -21.30 10.21
C GLU A 47 41.97 -20.69 8.80
N GLY A 48 43.04 -20.04 8.32
CA GLY A 48 43.07 -19.38 7.01
C GLY A 48 42.42 -17.99 7.00
N ALA A 49 42.07 -17.43 8.17
CA ALA A 49 41.56 -16.08 8.32
C ALA A 49 42.69 -15.05 8.56
N GLY A 50 43.79 -15.15 7.80
CA GLY A 50 44.96 -14.26 7.90
C GLY A 50 44.66 -12.77 7.66
N ASN A 51 43.48 -12.46 7.14
CA ASN A 51 42.97 -11.10 6.95
C ASN A 51 42.21 -10.56 8.18
N VAL A 52 42.26 -11.20 9.35
CA VAL A 52 41.67 -10.67 10.59
C VAL A 52 42.77 -10.00 11.42
N GLY A 53 42.65 -8.70 11.66
CA GLY A 53 43.47 -7.95 12.61
C GLY A 53 42.75 -7.84 13.95
N VAL A 54 43.29 -8.44 15.00
CA VAL A 54 42.75 -8.37 16.36
C VAL A 54 43.50 -7.31 17.15
N GLU A 55 42.78 -6.34 17.70
CA GLU A 55 43.31 -5.37 18.65
C GLU A 55 42.71 -5.64 20.02
N GLN A 56 43.52 -5.63 21.08
CA GLN A 56 43.05 -5.92 22.43
C GLN A 56 42.80 -4.64 23.23
N ALA A 57 41.70 -4.62 23.99
CA ALA A 57 41.43 -3.62 25.04
C ALA A 57 41.11 -4.34 26.36
N VAL A 58 41.61 -3.79 27.46
CA VAL A 58 41.35 -4.32 28.80
C VAL A 58 40.28 -3.48 29.48
N GLY A 59 39.15 -4.09 29.79
CA GLY A 59 38.01 -3.43 30.43
C GLY A 59 37.15 -2.54 29.52
N VAL A 60 35.99 -2.13 30.05
CA VAL A 60 34.96 -1.37 29.33
C VAL A 60 35.45 0.01 28.89
N THR A 61 36.09 0.76 29.78
CA THR A 61 36.54 2.14 29.51
C THR A 61 37.54 2.21 28.36
N SER A 62 38.51 1.28 28.33
CA SER A 62 39.51 1.20 27.25
C SER A 62 38.86 0.84 25.92
N ALA A 63 37.93 -0.12 25.93
CA ALA A 63 37.19 -0.53 24.74
C ALA A 63 36.36 0.63 24.15
N VAL A 64 35.60 1.33 24.98
CA VAL A 64 34.80 2.49 24.57
C VAL A 64 35.68 3.62 24.04
N GLY A 65 36.84 3.88 24.67
CA GLY A 65 37.82 4.84 24.17
C GLY A 65 38.28 4.50 22.75
N ARG A 66 38.70 3.25 22.51
CA ARG A 66 39.14 2.82 21.17
C ARG A 66 38.06 2.88 20.11
N LEU A 67 36.82 2.52 20.47
CA LEU A 67 35.67 2.59 19.56
C LEU A 67 35.30 4.02 19.16
N ARG A 68 35.69 5.03 19.96
CA ARG A 68 35.55 6.45 19.60
C ARG A 68 36.65 6.91 18.64
N ASP A 69 37.87 6.43 18.85
CA ASP A 69 39.02 6.87 18.06
C ASP A 69 39.05 6.23 16.67
N ARG A 70 38.61 4.97 16.54
CA ARG A 70 38.74 4.18 15.31
C ARG A 70 37.54 3.27 15.09
N PRO A 71 37.12 3.06 13.82
CA PRO A 71 36.11 2.08 13.49
C PRO A 71 36.67 0.65 13.54
N PHE A 72 35.84 -0.27 14.02
CA PHE A 72 36.06 -1.71 14.03
C PHE A 72 34.90 -2.40 13.30
N ASP A 73 35.19 -3.51 12.62
CA ASP A 73 34.20 -4.31 11.91
C ASP A 73 33.40 -5.21 12.86
N ALA A 74 34.00 -5.61 13.98
CA ALA A 74 33.35 -6.38 15.04
C ALA A 74 34.03 -6.17 16.40
N VAL A 75 33.27 -6.45 17.46
CA VAL A 75 33.76 -6.48 18.84
C VAL A 75 33.55 -7.88 19.40
N LEU A 76 34.62 -8.48 19.91
CA LEU A 76 34.61 -9.70 20.70
C LEU A 76 34.77 -9.31 22.17
N ALA A 77 33.96 -9.83 23.08
CA ALA A 77 34.06 -9.51 24.50
C ALA A 77 34.01 -10.76 25.36
N THR A 78 34.94 -10.90 26.32
CA THR A 78 34.77 -11.92 27.36
C THR A 78 33.71 -11.47 28.37
N HIS A 79 32.91 -12.42 28.86
CA HIS A 79 31.93 -12.21 29.90
C HIS A 79 32.33 -12.98 31.15
N GLN A 80 32.73 -12.22 32.17
CA GLN A 80 33.06 -12.73 33.49
C GLN A 80 32.38 -11.81 34.52
N PRO A 81 31.20 -12.18 35.03
CA PRO A 81 30.49 -11.39 36.02
C PRO A 81 31.39 -11.00 37.19
N GLY A 82 31.41 -9.71 37.53
CA GLY A 82 32.26 -9.14 38.58
C GLY A 82 33.61 -8.58 38.10
N GLU A 83 34.15 -9.06 36.98
CA GLU A 83 35.38 -8.50 36.37
C GLU A 83 35.08 -7.73 35.09
N LEU A 84 34.40 -8.37 34.14
CA LEU A 84 33.98 -7.76 32.87
C LEU A 84 32.55 -8.20 32.53
N ASP A 85 31.59 -7.32 32.81
CA ASP A 85 30.21 -7.52 32.40
C ASP A 85 30.01 -7.11 30.94
N ALA A 86 30.01 -8.10 30.05
CA ALA A 86 29.69 -7.91 28.63
C ALA A 86 28.30 -7.29 28.38
N SER A 87 27.34 -7.38 29.31
CA SER A 87 26.04 -6.73 29.19
C SER A 87 26.20 -5.21 29.33
N GLU A 88 26.95 -4.76 30.34
CA GLU A 88 27.29 -3.36 30.53
C GLU A 88 28.09 -2.81 29.35
N LEU A 89 29.09 -3.55 28.88
CA LEU A 89 29.86 -3.20 27.69
C LEU A 89 28.96 -3.03 26.47
N SER A 90 28.07 -3.99 26.21
CA SER A 90 27.16 -3.94 25.05
C SER A 90 26.28 -2.69 25.10
N ARG A 91 25.71 -2.37 26.27
CA ARG A 91 24.93 -1.13 26.46
C ARG A 91 25.77 0.12 26.26
N ALA A 92 26.99 0.15 26.78
CA ALA A 92 27.91 1.28 26.62
C ALA A 92 28.28 1.51 25.14
N ILE A 93 28.55 0.44 24.38
CA ILE A 93 28.81 0.49 22.94
C ILE A 93 27.61 1.05 22.18
N ARG A 94 26.38 0.64 22.54
CA ARG A 94 25.17 1.21 21.91
C ARG A 94 24.93 2.66 22.29
N ALA A 95 25.23 3.06 23.53
CA ALA A 95 25.07 4.43 24.01
C ALA A 95 25.96 5.44 23.26
N ILE A 96 27.17 5.03 22.83
CA ILE A 96 28.04 5.86 21.98
C ILE A 96 27.65 5.85 20.49
N GLY A 97 26.55 5.18 20.12
CA GLY A 97 26.10 5.07 18.73
C GLY A 97 26.92 4.10 17.87
N CYS A 98 27.80 3.29 18.47
CA CYS A 98 28.60 2.32 17.74
C CYS A 98 27.74 1.14 17.30
N LEU A 99 27.74 0.90 15.98
CA LEU A 99 26.94 -0.14 15.34
C LEU A 99 27.72 -1.43 15.08
N ALA A 100 29.00 -1.48 15.46
CA ALA A 100 29.79 -2.70 15.32
C ALA A 100 29.08 -3.85 16.05
N PRO A 101 28.98 -5.04 15.43
CA PRO A 101 28.39 -6.20 16.07
C PRO A 101 29.21 -6.62 17.29
N VAL A 102 28.53 -7.03 18.35
CA VAL A 102 29.17 -7.49 19.60
C VAL A 102 28.91 -8.98 19.76
N VAL A 103 29.98 -9.78 19.76
CA VAL A 103 29.94 -11.22 20.03
C VAL A 103 30.55 -11.46 21.40
N VAL A 104 29.80 -12.12 22.27
CA VAL A 104 30.18 -12.34 23.66
C VAL A 104 30.67 -13.77 23.86
N LEU A 105 31.83 -13.92 24.48
CA LEU A 105 32.43 -15.19 24.88
C LEU A 105 32.21 -15.39 26.37
N GLY A 106 31.44 -16.40 26.79
CA GLY A 106 31.18 -16.66 28.21
C GLY A 106 31.29 -18.12 28.59
N ASP A 107 31.48 -18.36 29.88
CA ASP A 107 31.62 -19.70 30.46
C ASP A 107 30.24 -20.29 30.86
N ALA A 108 29.20 -19.46 31.00
CA ALA A 108 27.83 -19.86 31.32
C ALA A 108 27.15 -20.59 30.15
N SER A 109 26.15 -21.42 30.45
CA SER A 109 25.42 -22.12 29.37
C SER A 109 24.63 -21.11 28.51
N PRO A 110 24.45 -21.36 27.19
CA PRO A 110 23.69 -20.46 26.32
C PRO A 110 22.26 -20.18 26.82
N ALA A 111 21.62 -21.19 27.41
CA ALA A 111 20.25 -21.09 27.94
C ALA A 111 20.13 -20.08 29.09
N GLU A 112 21.20 -19.85 29.85
CA GLU A 112 21.22 -18.95 31.00
C GLU A 112 21.60 -17.52 30.61
N ALA A 113 22.52 -17.33 29.65
CA ALA A 113 23.15 -16.03 29.41
C ALA A 113 22.74 -15.34 28.10
N GLU A 114 22.35 -16.09 27.06
CA GLU A 114 22.19 -15.52 25.71
C GLU A 114 21.04 -14.49 25.64
N ALA A 115 19.91 -14.78 26.29
CA ALA A 115 18.74 -13.92 26.27
C ALA A 115 19.03 -12.53 26.87
N ASP A 116 19.67 -12.50 28.04
CA ASP A 116 20.00 -11.27 28.77
C ASP A 116 21.06 -10.44 28.02
N LEU A 117 22.08 -11.11 27.47
CA LEU A 117 23.12 -10.45 26.68
C LEU A 117 22.57 -9.87 25.36
N CYS A 118 21.69 -10.61 24.67
CA CYS A 118 21.03 -10.11 23.47
C CYS A 118 20.13 -8.91 23.79
N ALA A 119 19.39 -8.94 24.90
CA ALA A 119 18.59 -7.81 25.37
C ALA A 119 19.47 -6.59 25.71
N ALA A 120 20.68 -6.80 26.21
CA ALA A 120 21.68 -5.77 26.45
C ALA A 120 22.34 -5.22 25.17
N GLY A 121 22.06 -5.83 24.01
CA GLY A 121 22.51 -5.36 22.70
C GLY A 121 23.66 -6.15 22.08
N ALA A 122 24.03 -7.31 22.63
CA ALA A 122 24.90 -8.26 21.96
C ALA A 122 24.22 -8.86 20.72
N ASP A 123 24.99 -9.17 19.68
CA ASP A 123 24.48 -9.76 18.44
C ASP A 123 24.64 -11.29 18.39
N ALA A 124 25.54 -11.85 19.22
CA ALA A 124 25.70 -13.29 19.39
C ALA A 124 26.37 -13.64 20.74
N TYR A 125 26.11 -14.84 21.23
CA TYR A 125 26.81 -15.46 22.35
C TYR A 125 27.54 -16.73 21.90
N CYS A 126 28.75 -16.96 22.41
CA CYS A 126 29.52 -18.17 22.18
C CYS A 126 29.98 -18.76 23.51
N TRP A 127 29.60 -20.00 23.76
CA TRP A 127 29.98 -20.73 24.96
C TRP A 127 31.43 -21.21 24.85
N VAL A 128 32.30 -20.71 25.71
CA VAL A 128 33.76 -20.93 25.63
C VAL A 128 34.11 -22.42 25.59
N ALA A 129 33.40 -23.26 26.36
CA ALA A 129 33.68 -24.70 26.42
C ALA A 129 33.52 -25.44 25.08
N GLN A 130 32.74 -24.90 24.14
CA GLN A 130 32.50 -25.50 22.81
C GLN A 130 32.94 -24.59 21.65
N THR A 131 33.52 -23.43 21.95
CA THR A 131 33.88 -22.47 20.92
C THR A 131 35.22 -22.86 20.31
N THR A 132 35.22 -23.10 19.02
CA THR A 132 36.44 -23.24 18.21
C THR A 132 36.69 -21.93 17.46
N PRO A 133 37.92 -21.67 16.98
CA PRO A 133 38.20 -20.47 16.19
C PRO A 133 37.30 -20.37 14.94
N ARG A 134 36.99 -21.52 14.31
CA ARG A 134 36.07 -21.60 13.18
C ARG A 134 34.63 -21.21 13.54
N THR A 135 34.10 -21.70 14.66
CA THR A 135 32.72 -21.33 15.08
C THR A 135 32.64 -19.86 15.47
N LEU A 136 33.69 -19.31 16.08
CA LEU A 136 33.79 -17.88 16.40
C LEU A 136 33.86 -17.00 15.14
N LEU A 137 34.69 -17.38 14.15
CA LEU A 137 34.74 -16.70 12.86
C LEU A 137 33.39 -16.68 12.16
N TRP A 138 32.68 -17.82 12.19
CA TRP A 138 31.35 -17.92 11.60
C TRP A 138 30.33 -17.05 12.34
N ALA A 139 30.31 -17.09 13.68
CA ALA A 139 29.43 -16.27 14.51
C ALA A 139 29.67 -14.77 14.24
N MET A 140 30.94 -14.35 14.18
CA MET A 140 31.32 -12.99 13.86
C MET A 140 30.90 -12.57 12.45
N SER A 141 31.21 -13.38 11.43
CA SER A 141 30.85 -13.08 10.03
C SER A 141 29.33 -12.96 9.86
N ARG A 142 28.58 -13.86 10.50
CA ARG A 142 27.11 -13.80 10.53
C ARG A 142 26.59 -12.57 11.26
N ALA A 143 27.21 -12.18 12.38
CA ALA A 143 26.81 -10.99 13.12
C ALA A 143 27.06 -9.69 12.30
N ILE A 144 28.21 -9.60 11.63
CA ILE A 144 28.54 -8.49 10.71
C ILE A 144 27.49 -8.39 9.60
N GLU A 145 27.22 -9.49 8.90
CA GLU A 145 26.27 -9.48 7.79
C GLU A 145 24.85 -9.20 8.26
N SER A 146 24.41 -9.79 9.38
CA SER A 146 23.10 -9.51 9.95
C SER A 146 22.94 -8.02 10.30
N ARG A 147 23.97 -7.39 10.86
CA ARG A 147 23.95 -5.97 11.20
C ARG A 147 23.88 -5.09 9.95
N ARG A 148 24.66 -5.44 8.92
CA ARG A 148 24.64 -4.77 7.61
C ARG A 148 23.24 -4.84 7.00
N LEU A 149 22.66 -6.04 6.91
CA LEU A 149 21.33 -6.25 6.35
C LEU A 149 20.24 -5.49 7.12
N ARG A 150 20.30 -5.49 8.47
CA ARG A 150 19.36 -4.71 9.29
C ARG A 150 19.46 -3.22 9.01
N ARG A 151 20.68 -2.68 8.86
CA ARG A 151 20.91 -1.27 8.55
C ARG A 151 20.37 -0.92 7.16
N GLU A 152 20.69 -1.73 6.16
CA GLU A 152 20.21 -1.52 4.79
C GLU A 152 18.68 -1.59 4.72
N ASN A 153 18.08 -2.58 5.38
CA ASN A 153 16.64 -2.72 5.46
C ASN A 153 15.97 -1.51 6.15
N GLN A 154 16.58 -1.01 7.23
CA GLN A 154 16.09 0.20 7.91
C GLN A 154 16.18 1.44 7.00
N GLN A 155 17.27 1.59 6.26
CA GLN A 155 17.45 2.70 5.30
C GLN A 155 16.42 2.62 4.16
N LEU A 156 16.20 1.44 3.59
CA LEU A 156 15.20 1.20 2.56
C LEU A 156 13.79 1.52 3.06
N ARG A 157 13.42 1.03 4.24
CA ARG A 157 12.12 1.35 4.86
C ARG A 157 11.93 2.84 5.11
N GLN A 158 12.98 3.55 5.50
CA GLN A 158 12.92 5.01 5.68
C GLN A 158 12.74 5.73 4.34
N ALA A 159 13.47 5.31 3.29
CA ALA A 159 13.34 5.89 1.96
C ALA A 159 11.94 5.65 1.37
N GLU A 160 11.40 4.44 1.51
CA GLU A 160 10.05 4.09 1.06
C GLU A 160 8.98 4.92 1.76
N ARG A 161 9.07 5.06 3.10
CA ARG A 161 8.15 5.92 3.86
C ARG A 161 8.18 7.38 3.39
N ARG A 162 9.38 7.91 3.11
CA ARG A 162 9.53 9.27 2.58
C ARG A 162 8.91 9.39 1.18
N ARG A 163 9.15 8.41 0.30
CA ARG A 163 8.59 8.39 -1.04
C ARG A 163 7.06 8.37 -1.01
N LEU A 164 6.48 7.49 -0.21
CA LEU A 164 5.02 7.39 -0.04
C LEU A 164 4.41 8.67 0.54
N ALA A 165 5.09 9.32 1.48
CA ALA A 165 4.63 10.60 2.03
C ALA A 165 4.61 11.71 0.97
N LEU A 166 5.63 11.76 0.10
CA LEU A 166 5.66 12.69 -1.03
C LEU A 166 4.55 12.39 -2.04
N GLU A 167 4.40 11.13 -2.46
CA GLU A 167 3.33 10.68 -3.35
C GLU A 167 1.94 11.04 -2.78
N HIS A 168 1.74 10.90 -1.47
CA HIS A 168 0.47 11.27 -0.82
C HIS A 168 0.23 12.78 -0.86
N SER A 169 1.24 13.58 -0.51
CA SER A 169 1.12 15.04 -0.56
C SER A 169 0.85 15.57 -1.97
N GLU A 170 1.39 14.89 -2.99
CA GLU A 170 1.15 15.22 -4.38
C GLU A 170 -0.28 14.86 -4.80
N ALA A 171 -0.76 13.68 -4.40
CA ALA A 171 -2.15 13.30 -4.64
C ALA A 171 -3.15 14.25 -3.96
N ASP A 172 -2.90 14.63 -2.70
CA ASP A 172 -3.74 15.58 -1.97
C ASP A 172 -3.76 16.96 -2.64
N ARG A 173 -2.59 17.41 -3.15
CA ARG A 173 -2.49 18.65 -3.91
C ARG A 173 -3.29 18.58 -5.21
N LEU A 174 -3.15 17.50 -5.98
CA LEU A 174 -3.88 17.31 -7.24
C LEU A 174 -5.40 17.25 -7.01
N LEU A 175 -5.86 16.59 -5.94
CA LEU A 175 -7.28 16.57 -5.58
C LEU A 175 -7.80 17.98 -5.23
N ALA A 176 -7.01 18.76 -4.47
CA ALA A 176 -7.35 20.14 -4.17
C ALA A 176 -7.42 21.00 -5.44
N GLU A 177 -6.48 20.84 -6.37
CA GLU A 177 -6.48 21.50 -7.68
C GLU A 177 -7.71 21.10 -8.52
N GLN A 178 -8.06 19.81 -8.57
CA GLN A 178 -9.26 19.33 -9.27
C GLN A 178 -10.54 19.92 -8.71
N ARG A 179 -10.69 20.00 -7.38
CA ARG A 179 -11.84 20.65 -6.73
C ARG A 179 -11.95 22.12 -7.13
N GLN A 180 -10.84 22.86 -7.09
CA GLN A 180 -10.82 24.27 -7.50
C GLN A 180 -11.23 24.46 -8.97
N LEU A 181 -10.83 23.54 -9.85
CA LEU A 181 -11.25 23.57 -11.26
C LEU A 181 -12.74 23.30 -11.42
N ILE A 182 -13.30 22.34 -10.67
CA ILE A 182 -14.75 22.08 -10.66
C ILE A 182 -15.51 23.31 -10.17
N ASP A 183 -15.10 23.89 -9.03
CA ASP A 183 -15.72 25.11 -8.47
C ASP A 183 -15.66 26.27 -9.49
N SER A 184 -14.52 26.42 -10.19
CA SER A 184 -14.36 27.43 -11.25
C SER A 184 -15.31 27.21 -12.43
N LEU A 185 -15.54 25.96 -12.82
CA LEU A 185 -16.50 25.60 -13.86
C LEU A 185 -17.96 25.75 -13.42
N GLU A 186 -18.26 25.65 -12.12
CA GLU A 186 -19.56 26.00 -11.55
C GLU A 186 -19.80 27.51 -11.59
N MET A 187 -18.79 28.31 -11.26
CA MET A 187 -18.85 29.77 -11.36
C MET A 187 -19.04 30.25 -12.82
N LEU A 188 -18.37 29.61 -13.79
CA LEU A 188 -18.55 29.90 -15.22
C LEU A 188 -19.86 29.35 -15.79
N GLY A 189 -20.49 28.39 -15.11
CA GLY A 189 -21.74 27.76 -15.50
C GLY A 189 -23.00 28.51 -15.06
N GLN A 190 -22.88 29.68 -14.42
CA GLN A 190 -24.03 30.55 -14.17
C GLN A 190 -24.60 31.04 -15.52
N PRO A 191 -25.84 30.66 -15.88
CA PRO A 191 -26.41 31.00 -17.18
C PRO A 191 -26.73 32.49 -17.23
N SER A 192 -25.88 33.26 -17.90
CA SER A 192 -26.26 34.54 -18.49
C SER A 192 -27.04 34.25 -19.78
N VAL A 193 -28.37 34.28 -19.68
CA VAL A 193 -29.35 34.52 -20.75
C VAL A 193 -29.50 33.40 -21.81
N VAL A 194 -30.44 32.48 -21.59
CA VAL A 194 -31.65 32.29 -22.45
C VAL A 194 -32.73 31.65 -21.57
N GLU A 195 -33.85 32.34 -21.42
CA GLU A 195 -35.07 31.85 -20.78
C GLU A 195 -35.61 30.62 -21.53
N CYS A 196 -35.51 29.45 -20.91
CA CYS A 196 -36.46 28.36 -21.09
C CYS A 196 -36.79 27.89 -19.67
N GLU A 197 -37.97 28.26 -19.20
CA GLU A 197 -38.48 28.02 -17.86
C GLU A 197 -38.42 26.53 -17.49
N ALA A 198 -37.43 26.18 -16.67
CA ALA A 198 -37.51 25.09 -15.72
C ALA A 198 -36.84 25.61 -14.44
N ASN A 199 -37.66 25.97 -13.46
CA ASN A 199 -37.24 26.39 -12.13
C ASN A 199 -36.26 25.38 -11.53
N ASP A 200 -34.97 25.71 -11.51
CA ASP A 200 -33.99 25.04 -10.64
C ASP A 200 -33.82 25.90 -9.37
N PRO A 201 -34.50 25.56 -8.25
CA PRO A 201 -34.08 26.08 -6.97
C PRO A 201 -32.73 25.45 -6.63
N ILE A 202 -31.72 26.31 -6.56
CA ILE A 202 -30.39 26.05 -6.01
C ILE A 202 -30.58 25.48 -4.60
N ALA A 203 -30.33 24.18 -4.43
CA ALA A 203 -30.30 23.55 -3.12
C ALA A 203 -28.99 22.78 -2.93
N THR A 204 -28.29 23.06 -1.85
CA THR A 204 -27.15 22.29 -1.34
C THR A 204 -27.47 20.78 -1.26
N ASN A 205 -26.45 19.92 -1.15
CA ASN A 205 -26.56 18.46 -0.97
C ASN A 205 -27.60 17.99 0.10
N GLY A 206 -28.08 18.88 0.97
CA GLY A 206 -29.13 18.62 1.95
C GLY A 206 -30.56 18.42 1.41
N ASP A 207 -30.83 18.67 0.12
CA ASP A 207 -32.19 18.50 -0.47
C ASP A 207 -32.37 17.18 -1.24
N LEU A 208 -31.32 16.37 -1.33
CA LEU A 208 -31.40 15.03 -1.89
C LEU A 208 -32.01 14.08 -0.87
N ASP A 209 -32.99 13.27 -1.29
CA ASP A 209 -33.61 12.25 -0.44
C ASP A 209 -32.50 11.39 0.20
N PRO A 210 -32.37 11.37 1.54
CA PRO A 210 -31.34 10.60 2.24
C PRO A 210 -31.35 9.12 1.85
N ARG A 211 -32.50 8.58 1.43
CA ARG A 211 -32.62 7.19 0.96
C ARG A 211 -31.87 6.94 -0.34
N LEU A 212 -31.81 7.92 -1.25
CA LEU A 212 -31.04 7.82 -2.49
C LEU A 212 -29.54 7.89 -2.23
N VAL A 213 -29.12 8.73 -1.28
CA VAL A 213 -27.73 8.82 -0.86
C VAL A 213 -27.28 7.50 -0.22
N GLU A 214 -28.08 6.92 0.67
CA GLU A 214 -27.76 5.61 1.25
C GLU A 214 -27.75 4.51 0.18
N ARG A 215 -28.73 4.51 -0.73
CA ARG A 215 -28.76 3.52 -1.82
C ARG A 215 -27.52 3.61 -2.71
N TYR A 216 -27.07 4.82 -3.01
CA TYR A 216 -25.82 5.04 -3.74
C TYR A 216 -24.60 4.57 -2.95
N ARG A 217 -24.56 4.85 -1.64
CA ARG A 217 -23.50 4.40 -0.74
C ARG A 217 -23.41 2.88 -0.66
N GLU A 218 -24.54 2.18 -0.60
CA GLU A 218 -24.60 0.72 -0.67
C GLU A 218 -24.05 0.19 -1.98
N LEU A 219 -24.46 0.80 -3.10
CA LEU A 219 -24.01 0.41 -4.44
C LEU A 219 -22.49 0.64 -4.59
N LEU A 220 -21.98 1.79 -4.14
CA LEU A 220 -20.55 2.08 -4.14
C LEU A 220 -19.74 1.10 -3.29
N ARG A 221 -20.21 0.75 -2.08
CA ARG A 221 -19.56 -0.27 -1.25
C ARG A 221 -19.55 -1.63 -1.96
N ALA A 222 -20.68 -2.03 -2.52
CA ALA A 222 -20.83 -3.32 -3.15
C ALA A 222 -19.94 -3.42 -4.40
N TYR A 223 -19.86 -2.37 -5.22
CA TYR A 223 -18.97 -2.28 -6.37
C TYR A 223 -17.49 -2.28 -5.97
N ALA A 224 -17.13 -1.56 -4.92
CA ALA A 224 -15.76 -1.51 -4.41
C ALA A 224 -15.29 -2.88 -3.88
N ILE A 225 -16.17 -3.67 -3.25
CA ILE A 225 -15.85 -4.98 -2.67
C ILE A 225 -15.92 -6.09 -3.72
N MET A 226 -17.06 -6.24 -4.40
CA MET A 226 -17.36 -7.39 -5.27
C MET A 226 -17.00 -7.16 -6.74
N GLY A 227 -16.74 -5.91 -7.15
CA GLY A 227 -16.52 -5.56 -8.56
C GLY A 227 -17.82 -5.32 -9.33
N SER A 228 -17.69 -5.08 -10.64
CA SER A 228 -18.79 -4.61 -11.51
C SER A 228 -19.81 -5.67 -11.94
N SER A 229 -19.58 -6.95 -11.63
CA SER A 229 -20.43 -8.03 -12.15
C SER A 229 -21.81 -8.01 -11.49
N GLY A 230 -22.83 -7.57 -12.23
CA GLY A 230 -24.24 -7.66 -11.85
C GLY A 230 -24.90 -6.36 -11.37
N MET A 231 -24.21 -5.22 -11.40
CA MET A 231 -24.74 -3.94 -10.90
C MET A 231 -25.26 -2.99 -11.97
N ALA A 232 -25.21 -3.39 -13.25
CA ALA A 232 -25.62 -2.53 -14.37
C ALA A 232 -27.11 -2.12 -14.27
N ASP A 233 -28.00 -3.07 -13.97
CA ASP A 233 -29.43 -2.79 -13.84
C ASP A 233 -29.74 -1.87 -12.66
N GLU A 234 -29.03 -2.06 -11.54
CA GLU A 234 -29.17 -1.23 -10.35
C GLU A 234 -28.63 0.19 -10.58
N MET A 235 -27.56 0.32 -11.35
CA MET A 235 -27.01 1.60 -11.78
C MET A 235 -27.96 2.33 -12.73
N ALA A 236 -28.55 1.61 -13.69
CA ALA A 236 -29.53 2.17 -14.61
C ALA A 236 -30.79 2.66 -13.88
N ASP A 237 -31.34 1.89 -12.92
CA ASP A 237 -32.48 2.33 -12.10
C ASP A 237 -32.13 3.57 -11.27
N LEU A 238 -30.93 3.61 -10.69
CA LEU A 238 -30.48 4.77 -9.92
C LEU A 238 -30.30 6.01 -10.82
N ALA A 239 -29.70 5.85 -11.99
CA ALA A 239 -29.52 6.92 -12.96
C ALA A 239 -30.86 7.46 -13.48
N GLU A 240 -31.85 6.60 -13.71
CA GLU A 240 -33.20 7.01 -14.11
C GLU A 240 -33.90 7.81 -13.01
N ARG A 241 -33.70 7.45 -11.74
CA ARG A 241 -34.20 8.23 -10.59
C ARG A 241 -33.50 9.57 -10.46
N PHE A 242 -32.18 9.62 -10.67
CA PHE A 242 -31.42 10.87 -10.68
C PHE A 242 -31.88 11.81 -11.80
N ALA A 243 -32.08 11.29 -13.02
CA ALA A 243 -32.67 12.05 -14.12
C ALA A 243 -34.13 12.45 -13.83
N GLY A 244 -34.87 11.60 -13.11
CA GLY A 244 -36.19 11.85 -12.53
C GLY A 244 -36.28 13.11 -11.70
N LEU A 245 -35.24 13.34 -10.90
CA LEU A 245 -35.11 14.47 -9.99
C LEU A 245 -34.39 15.67 -10.60
N GLY A 246 -34.04 15.64 -11.90
CA GLY A 246 -33.31 16.73 -12.56
C GLY A 246 -31.86 16.86 -12.08
N LEU A 247 -31.28 15.78 -11.55
CA LEU A 247 -29.92 15.80 -11.03
C LEU A 247 -28.91 15.88 -12.18
N SER A 248 -28.16 16.98 -12.25
CA SER A 248 -27.18 17.18 -13.31
C SER A 248 -25.99 16.21 -13.16
N PRO A 249 -25.29 15.86 -14.26
CA PRO A 249 -24.07 15.04 -14.18
C PRO A 249 -23.03 15.59 -13.21
N ARG A 250 -22.93 16.92 -13.09
CA ARG A 250 -22.03 17.58 -12.15
C ARG A 250 -22.41 17.29 -10.69
N ARG A 251 -23.70 17.41 -10.34
CA ARG A 251 -24.20 17.08 -9.00
C ARG A 251 -24.05 15.59 -8.67
N ALA A 252 -24.18 14.70 -9.66
CA ALA A 252 -23.99 13.27 -9.47
C ALA A 252 -22.53 12.93 -9.09
N VAL A 253 -21.56 13.59 -9.73
CA VAL A 253 -20.14 13.46 -9.39
C VAL A 253 -19.82 14.09 -8.04
N ALA A 254 -20.41 15.23 -7.70
CA ALA A 254 -20.23 15.83 -6.37
C ALA A 254 -20.76 14.92 -5.25
N LEU A 255 -21.93 14.29 -5.46
CA LEU A 255 -22.46 13.25 -4.56
C LEU A 255 -21.49 12.07 -4.45
N HIS A 256 -20.94 11.60 -5.58
CA HIS A 256 -19.96 10.51 -5.60
C HIS A 256 -18.75 10.79 -4.70
N LEU A 257 -18.15 11.96 -4.86
CA LEU A 257 -16.97 12.35 -4.09
C LEU A 257 -17.27 12.45 -2.60
N GLY A 258 -18.40 13.03 -2.21
CA GLY A 258 -18.81 13.11 -0.81
C GLY A 258 -18.96 11.73 -0.15
N VAL A 259 -19.62 10.79 -0.84
CA VAL A 259 -19.80 9.43 -0.33
C VAL A 259 -18.48 8.63 -0.33
N LEU A 260 -17.62 8.83 -1.33
CA LEU A 260 -16.31 8.20 -1.40
C LEU A 260 -15.39 8.68 -0.27
N GLU A 261 -15.39 9.97 0.05
CA GLU A 261 -14.62 10.54 1.14
C GLU A 261 -15.01 9.95 2.50
N GLU A 262 -16.32 9.86 2.77
CA GLU A 262 -16.82 9.18 3.97
C GLU A 262 -16.40 7.71 4.03
N MET A 263 -16.40 7.02 2.89
CA MET A 263 -16.07 5.60 2.81
C MET A 263 -14.57 5.31 2.96
N VAL A 264 -13.72 6.24 2.50
CA VAL A 264 -12.26 6.13 2.61
C VAL A 264 -11.76 6.66 3.96
N ALA A 265 -12.54 7.48 4.65
CA ALA A 265 -12.23 7.95 6.00
C ALA A 265 -12.00 6.76 6.96
N GLY A 266 -10.75 6.61 7.41
CA GLY A 266 -10.35 5.53 8.33
C GLY A 266 -9.83 4.25 7.67
N LEU A 267 -9.77 4.16 6.33
CA LEU A 267 -9.11 3.05 5.64
C LEU A 267 -7.59 3.21 5.59
N GLY A 268 -6.87 2.08 5.62
CA GLY A 268 -5.41 2.07 5.37
C GLY A 268 -5.08 2.37 3.90
N SER A 269 -3.88 2.92 3.63
CA SER A 269 -3.48 3.45 2.32
C SER A 269 -3.66 2.49 1.13
N ARG A 270 -3.39 1.20 1.31
CA ARG A 270 -3.56 0.18 0.27
C ARG A 270 -5.04 -0.05 -0.06
N SER A 271 -5.89 -0.10 0.97
CA SER A 271 -7.32 -0.31 0.81
C SER A 271 -7.99 0.94 0.24
N ALA A 272 -7.60 2.12 0.70
CA ALA A 272 -8.06 3.41 0.18
C ALA A 272 -7.82 3.54 -1.33
N ARG A 273 -6.60 3.26 -1.81
CA ARG A 273 -6.26 3.32 -3.24
C ARG A 273 -7.07 2.35 -4.09
N HIS A 274 -7.25 1.12 -3.62
CA HIS A 274 -8.03 0.10 -4.33
C HIS A 274 -9.51 0.48 -4.42
N VAL A 275 -10.05 1.03 -3.34
CA VAL A 275 -11.42 1.54 -3.28
C VAL A 275 -11.61 2.74 -4.21
N MET A 276 -10.70 3.72 -4.19
CA MET A 276 -10.74 4.90 -5.07
C MET A 276 -10.70 4.51 -6.55
N GLY A 277 -9.77 3.65 -6.97
CA GLY A 277 -9.68 3.24 -8.37
C GLY A 277 -10.92 2.49 -8.88
N ARG A 278 -11.64 1.77 -8.01
CA ARG A 278 -12.93 1.15 -8.37
C ARG A 278 -14.08 2.15 -8.33
N ALA A 279 -14.07 3.08 -7.39
CA ALA A 279 -15.05 4.15 -7.28
C ALA A 279 -15.05 5.05 -8.53
N ASP A 280 -13.88 5.38 -9.06
CA ASP A 280 -13.75 6.21 -10.26
C ASP A 280 -14.41 5.55 -11.49
N LEU A 281 -14.28 4.23 -11.64
CA LEU A 281 -14.96 3.48 -12.69
C LEU A 281 -16.48 3.51 -12.52
N LEU A 282 -16.96 3.40 -11.28
CA LEU A 282 -18.39 3.52 -10.98
C LEU A 282 -18.93 4.91 -11.33
N ALA A 283 -18.15 5.96 -11.07
CA ALA A 283 -18.54 7.32 -11.41
C ALA A 283 -18.69 7.49 -12.93
N LEU A 284 -17.76 6.91 -13.71
CA LEU A 284 -17.87 6.90 -15.17
C LEU A 284 -19.13 6.14 -15.63
N ASP A 285 -19.37 4.92 -15.12
CA ASP A 285 -20.55 4.13 -15.44
C ASP A 285 -21.85 4.89 -15.11
N LEU A 286 -21.90 5.52 -13.92
CA LEU A 286 -23.03 6.36 -13.49
C LEU A 286 -23.26 7.53 -14.47
N THR A 287 -22.21 8.23 -14.89
CA THR A 287 -22.37 9.37 -15.82
C THR A 287 -22.86 8.93 -17.19
N VAL A 288 -22.45 7.75 -17.67
CA VAL A 288 -22.93 7.18 -18.93
C VAL A 288 -24.41 6.85 -18.84
N HIS A 289 -24.83 6.12 -17.80
CA HIS A 289 -26.23 5.78 -17.60
C HIS A 289 -27.12 7.01 -17.38
N LEU A 290 -26.60 8.02 -16.67
CA LEU A 290 -27.32 9.28 -16.48
C LEU A 290 -27.51 10.03 -17.81
N ALA A 291 -26.48 10.06 -18.66
CA ALA A 291 -26.58 10.65 -20.00
C ALA A 291 -27.60 9.89 -20.88
N GLU A 292 -27.64 8.57 -20.80
CA GLU A 292 -28.62 7.74 -21.50
C GLU A 292 -30.05 7.99 -21.01
N ALA A 293 -30.27 8.10 -19.70
CA ALA A 293 -31.56 8.43 -19.10
C ALA A 293 -32.06 9.81 -19.56
N TYR A 294 -31.19 10.83 -19.54
CA TYR A 294 -31.53 12.16 -20.08
C TYR A 294 -31.82 12.12 -21.58
N ARG A 295 -31.06 11.35 -22.35
CA ARG A 295 -31.29 11.17 -23.79
C ARG A 295 -32.64 10.51 -24.06
N GLY A 296 -32.99 9.46 -23.31
CA GLY A 296 -34.30 8.79 -23.41
C GLY A 296 -35.45 9.76 -23.15
N ARG A 297 -35.38 10.51 -22.05
CA ARG A 297 -36.38 11.52 -21.70
C ARG A 297 -36.51 12.65 -22.72
N TYR A 298 -35.38 13.07 -23.30
CA TYR A 298 -35.39 14.04 -24.39
C TYR A 298 -36.11 13.48 -25.62
N LEU A 299 -35.78 12.25 -26.01
CA LEU A 299 -36.43 11.56 -27.13
C LEU A 299 -37.94 11.42 -26.89
N ASP A 300 -38.37 10.98 -25.72
CA ASP A 300 -39.79 10.83 -25.37
C ASP A 300 -40.55 12.17 -25.45
N ARG A 301 -39.90 13.28 -25.07
CA ARG A 301 -40.48 14.63 -25.19
C ARG A 301 -40.59 15.07 -26.66
N THR A 302 -39.61 14.74 -27.49
CA THR A 302 -39.59 15.11 -28.92
C THR A 302 -40.43 14.18 -29.81
N HIS A 303 -40.62 12.92 -29.40
CA HIS A 303 -41.29 11.87 -30.14
C HIS A 303 -42.22 11.08 -29.20
N PRO A 304 -43.35 11.68 -28.78
CA PRO A 304 -44.26 10.99 -27.87
C PRO A 304 -44.80 9.71 -28.54
N PRO A 305 -44.85 8.56 -27.82
CA PRO A 305 -45.23 7.25 -28.36
C PRO A 305 -46.68 7.17 -28.87
N ARG A 306 -47.47 8.21 -28.63
CA ARG A 306 -48.75 8.44 -29.30
C ARG A 306 -48.71 9.82 -29.92
N GLN A 307 -48.84 9.88 -31.24
CA GLN A 307 -49.01 11.13 -31.96
C GLN A 307 -50.28 11.79 -31.39
N LEU A 308 -50.11 12.88 -30.65
CA LEU A 308 -51.25 13.67 -30.18
C LEU A 308 -52.00 14.16 -31.43
N PRO A 309 -53.35 14.15 -31.43
CA PRO A 309 -54.11 14.73 -32.53
C PRO A 309 -53.60 16.14 -32.81
N LEU A 310 -53.38 16.44 -34.09
CA LEU A 310 -53.00 17.78 -34.53
C LEU A 310 -54.03 18.78 -33.96
N PRO A 311 -53.60 19.94 -33.46
CA PRO A 311 -54.52 20.97 -32.98
C PRO A 311 -55.57 21.27 -34.06
N GLY A 312 -56.85 20.95 -33.80
CA GLY A 312 -57.95 21.07 -34.76
C GLY A 312 -58.51 19.76 -35.33
N PHE A 313 -57.96 18.59 -34.97
CA PHE A 313 -58.53 17.28 -35.26
C PHE A 313 -59.00 16.61 -33.97
N ASP A 314 -60.26 16.84 -33.58
CA ASP A 314 -60.84 16.12 -32.44
C ASP A 314 -61.05 14.65 -32.81
N ALA A 315 -60.87 13.73 -31.85
CA ALA A 315 -61.01 12.29 -32.04
C ALA A 315 -62.40 11.82 -32.53
N GLY A 316 -63.37 12.74 -32.64
CA GLY A 316 -64.71 12.50 -33.17
C GLY A 316 -64.88 12.66 -34.68
N ASP A 317 -63.89 13.22 -35.39
CA ASP A 317 -63.97 13.47 -36.85
C ASP A 317 -63.31 12.38 -37.70
N LEU A 318 -62.86 11.27 -37.10
CA LEU A 318 -62.42 10.12 -37.87
C LEU A 318 -63.65 9.47 -38.56
N PRO A 319 -63.62 9.28 -39.90
CA PRO A 319 -64.65 8.52 -40.57
C PRO A 319 -64.72 7.11 -39.96
N PRO A 320 -65.93 6.53 -39.80
CA PRO A 320 -66.06 5.18 -39.25
C PRO A 320 -65.22 4.21 -40.07
N ASP A 321 -64.52 3.30 -39.36
CA ASP A 321 -63.67 2.28 -39.99
C ASP A 321 -64.42 1.59 -41.13
N PRO A 322 -63.78 1.41 -42.31
CA PRO A 322 -64.38 0.62 -43.38
C PRO A 322 -64.68 -0.79 -42.84
N PRO A 323 -65.83 -1.38 -43.22
CA PRO A 323 -66.19 -2.71 -42.74
C PRO A 323 -65.07 -3.71 -43.11
N PRO A 324 -64.78 -4.70 -42.24
CA PRO A 324 -63.68 -5.63 -42.45
C PRO A 324 -63.87 -6.37 -43.78
N THR A 325 -62.88 -6.25 -44.66
CA THR A 325 -62.80 -7.05 -45.88
C THR A 325 -62.66 -8.54 -45.52
N PRO A 326 -63.35 -9.46 -46.21
CA PRO A 326 -63.41 -10.89 -45.86
C PRO A 326 -62.11 -11.69 -46.08
N ALA A 327 -60.94 -11.05 -46.09
CA ALA A 327 -59.66 -11.68 -46.38
C ALA A 327 -58.91 -12.21 -45.14
N ASP A 328 -59.28 -11.82 -43.91
CA ASP A 328 -58.49 -12.12 -42.70
C ASP A 328 -58.95 -13.37 -41.92
N ALA A 329 -59.80 -14.22 -42.52
CA ALA A 329 -60.36 -15.40 -41.85
C ALA A 329 -59.53 -16.70 -41.96
N HIS A 330 -58.28 -16.65 -42.45
CA HIS A 330 -57.42 -17.84 -42.50
C HIS A 330 -56.28 -17.78 -41.48
N GLY A 331 -56.57 -18.34 -40.31
CA GLY A 331 -55.59 -18.67 -39.29
C GLY A 331 -54.53 -19.64 -39.81
N TYR A 332 -53.28 -19.22 -39.71
CA TYR A 332 -52.14 -20.14 -39.74
C TYR A 332 -51.88 -20.65 -38.32
N ALA A 333 -52.16 -21.94 -38.10
CA ALA A 333 -51.65 -22.67 -36.95
C ALA A 333 -50.20 -23.10 -37.24
N PRO A 334 -49.24 -22.94 -36.31
CA PRO A 334 -47.87 -23.39 -36.51
C PRO A 334 -47.73 -24.88 -36.21
N LEU A 335 -46.95 -25.57 -37.03
CA LEU A 335 -46.28 -26.84 -36.72
C LEU A 335 -44.90 -26.56 -36.14
#